data_AF-A0A8J7GC48-F1
#
_entry.id   AF-A0A8J7GC48-F1
#
_cell.length_a   1.000
_cell.length_b   1.000
_cell.length_c   1.000
_cell.angle_alpha   90.00
_cell.angle_beta   90.00
_cell.angle_gamma   90.00
#
_symmetry.space_group_name_H-M   'P 1'
#
loop_
_entity.id
_entity.type
_entity.pdbx_description
1 polymer ?
#
loop_
_entity_poly.entity_id
_entity_poly.type
_entity_poly.pdbx_seq_one_letter_code
_entity_poly.pdbx_strand_id
1 'polypeptide(L)'
;MLKLLNFFQHRGITVAEVQAAIRDVLGPVERPVIPSPSPAPRVIEVGPNYTVAEFKFNEGLPFPERTVRAFERAKAIADQSKQSLISALHLLLGLIEEGQELVNGQTSEAARVLEYLGVNFNELQALILQALSSVPKADTNNEA
;
A
#
# COMPACT_ATOMS: atom_id res chain seq x y z
N MET A 1 14.08 5.75 3.50
CA MET A 1 13.59 4.62 4.32
C MET A 1 13.67 4.89 5.83
N LEU A 2 14.84 5.26 6.38
CA LEU A 2 15.02 5.49 7.83
C LEU A 2 14.03 6.50 8.45
N LYS A 3 13.74 7.60 7.74
CA LYS A 3 12.78 8.62 8.20
C LYS A 3 11.33 8.13 8.28
N LEU A 4 10.92 7.25 7.36
CA LEU A 4 9.58 6.68 7.35
C LEU A 4 9.40 5.66 8.48
N LEU A 5 10.43 4.84 8.73
CA LEU A 5 10.45 3.94 9.89
C LEU A 5 10.38 4.73 11.20
N ASN A 6 11.19 5.80 11.29
CA ASN A 6 11.17 6.70 12.43
C ASN A 6 9.80 7.37 12.62
N PHE A 7 9.09 7.73 11.55
CA PHE A 7 7.77 8.37 11.63
C PHE A 7 6.76 7.52 12.40
N PHE A 8 6.61 6.24 12.02
CA PHE A 8 5.69 5.34 12.72
C PHE A 8 6.19 5.04 14.15
N GLN A 9 7.49 4.81 14.34
CA GLN A 9 8.07 4.49 15.65
C GLN A 9 7.95 5.64 16.67
N HIS A 10 8.24 6.89 16.28
CA HIS A 10 8.16 8.05 17.19
C HIS A 10 6.72 8.36 17.60
N ARG A 11 5.73 7.95 16.80
CA ARG A 11 4.31 8.06 17.12
C ARG A 11 3.77 6.83 17.85
N GLY A 12 4.62 5.85 18.18
CA GLY A 12 4.22 4.61 18.83
C GLY A 12 3.33 3.72 17.94
N ILE A 13 3.26 3.98 16.64
CA ILE A 13 2.40 3.24 15.71
C ILE A 13 3.08 1.91 15.40
N THR A 14 2.69 0.88 16.14
CA THR A 14 3.11 -0.51 15.93
C THR A 14 2.06 -1.28 15.12
N VAL A 15 2.40 -2.50 14.67
CA VAL A 15 1.41 -3.39 14.04
C VAL A 15 0.23 -3.66 14.98
N ALA A 16 0.49 -3.82 16.29
CA ALA A 16 -0.56 -4.04 17.28
C ALA A 16 -1.49 -2.82 17.39
N GLU A 17 -0.94 -1.60 17.34
CA GLU A 17 -1.73 -0.37 17.35
C GLU A 17 -2.56 -0.22 16.08
N VAL A 18 -2.00 -0.51 14.90
CA VAL A 18 -2.77 -0.51 13.64
C VAL A 18 -3.91 -1.52 13.70
N GLN A 19 -3.66 -2.74 14.20
CA GLN A 19 -4.69 -3.76 14.37
C GLN A 19 -5.76 -3.35 15.39
N ALA A 20 -5.38 -2.66 16.47
CA ALA A 20 -6.33 -2.11 17.44
C ALA A 20 -7.19 -1.02 16.80
N ALA A 21 -6.58 -0.04 16.14
CA ALA A 21 -7.28 1.02 15.42
C ALA A 21 -8.26 0.47 14.36
N ILE A 22 -7.87 -0.55 13.60
CA ILE A 22 -8.77 -1.21 12.64
C ILE A 22 -10.01 -1.76 13.36
N ARG A 23 -9.85 -2.47 14.49
CA ARG A 23 -10.97 -3.01 15.26
C ARG A 23 -11.86 -1.91 15.82
N ASP A 24 -11.26 -0.83 16.31
CA ASP A 24 -12.00 0.26 16.96
C ASP A 24 -12.77 1.11 15.93
N VAL A 25 -12.23 1.27 14.71
CA VAL A 25 -12.83 2.09 13.65
C VAL A 25 -13.83 1.31 12.79
N LEU A 26 -13.52 0.05 12.45
CA LEU A 26 -14.31 -0.77 11.54
C LEU A 26 -15.15 -1.83 12.26
N GLY A 27 -14.97 -1.98 13.57
CA GLY A 27 -15.58 -3.06 14.34
C GLY A 27 -14.77 -4.36 14.24
N PRO A 28 -15.27 -5.44 14.88
CA PRO A 28 -14.63 -6.74 14.80
C PRO A 28 -14.64 -7.23 13.34
N VAL A 29 -13.46 -7.29 12.74
CA VAL A 29 -13.28 -8.03 11.50
C VAL A 29 -13.41 -9.51 11.87
N GLU A 30 -14.50 -10.17 11.44
CA GLU A 30 -14.56 -11.63 11.49
C GLU A 30 -13.26 -12.17 10.91
N ARG A 31 -12.56 -13.05 11.63
CA ARG A 31 -11.28 -13.59 11.14
C ARG A 31 -11.53 -14.10 9.72
N PRO A 32 -10.87 -13.52 8.70
CA PRO A 32 -11.09 -13.98 7.35
C PRO A 32 -10.76 -15.47 7.34
N VAL A 33 -11.70 -16.30 6.91
CA VAL A 33 -11.41 -17.69 6.58
C VAL A 33 -10.55 -17.62 5.33
N ILE A 34 -9.23 -17.47 5.51
CA ILE A 34 -8.29 -17.55 4.39
C ILE A 34 -8.36 -19.00 3.94
N PRO A 35 -8.88 -19.29 2.73
CA PRO A 35 -8.90 -20.66 2.25
C PRO A 35 -7.46 -21.15 2.21
N SER A 36 -7.16 -22.19 3.00
CA SER A 36 -5.87 -22.85 2.99
C SER A 36 -5.92 -24.03 2.01
N PRO A 37 -4.93 -24.17 1.13
CA PRO A 37 -3.79 -23.27 0.94
C PRO A 37 -4.18 -22.03 0.12
N SER A 38 -3.73 -20.85 0.55
CA SER A 38 -3.66 -19.69 -0.36
C SER A 38 -2.72 -20.08 -1.50
N PRO A 39 -3.08 -19.89 -2.78
CA PRO A 39 -2.17 -20.23 -3.87
C PRO A 39 -0.87 -19.46 -3.68
N ALA A 40 0.26 -20.17 -3.74
CA ALA A 40 1.56 -19.52 -3.71
C ALA A 40 1.64 -18.59 -4.93
N PRO A 41 2.04 -17.32 -4.77
CA PRO A 41 2.21 -16.44 -5.91
C PRO A 41 3.26 -17.03 -6.84
N ARG A 42 3.05 -16.87 -8.15
CA ARG A 42 4.04 -17.33 -9.13
C ARG A 42 5.23 -16.38 -9.06
N VAL A 43 6.38 -16.89 -8.63
CA VAL A 43 7.61 -16.09 -8.61
C VAL A 43 8.25 -16.16 -9.99
N ILE A 44 8.53 -15.00 -10.57
CA ILE A 44 9.20 -14.81 -11.85
C ILE A 44 10.53 -14.13 -11.59
N GLU A 45 11.61 -14.74 -12.04
CA GLU A 45 12.93 -14.10 -12.07
C GLU A 45 12.96 -13.09 -13.23
N VAL A 46 13.11 -11.80 -12.91
CA VAL A 46 13.12 -10.71 -13.92
C VAL A 46 14.53 -10.13 -14.12
N GLY A 47 15.53 -10.67 -13.40
CA GLY A 47 16.94 -10.35 -13.58
C GLY A 47 17.81 -10.89 -12.44
N PRO A 48 19.13 -10.65 -12.46
CA PRO A 48 20.06 -11.20 -11.48
C PRO A 48 19.85 -10.69 -10.04
N ASN A 49 19.09 -9.61 -9.86
CA ASN A 49 18.99 -8.89 -8.58
C ASN A 49 17.56 -8.79 -8.02
N TYR A 50 16.53 -9.31 -8.70
CA TYR A 50 15.17 -9.28 -8.16
C TYR A 50 14.22 -10.30 -8.80
N THR A 51 13.26 -10.72 -7.97
CA THR A 51 12.13 -11.58 -8.34
C THR A 51 10.83 -10.78 -8.27
N VAL A 52 9.94 -11.00 -9.21
CA VAL A 52 8.57 -10.48 -9.20
C VAL A 52 7.62 -11.60 -8.78
N ALA A 53 6.67 -11.30 -7.90
CA ALA A 53 5.58 -12.21 -7.59
C ALA A 53 4.35 -11.83 -8.41
N GLU A 54 3.94 -12.69 -9.35
CA GLU A 54 2.63 -12.60 -9.96
C GLU A 54 1.58 -13.06 -8.93
N PHE A 55 0.80 -12.09 -8.47
CA PHE A 55 -0.39 -12.32 -7.67
C PHE A 55 -1.61 -12.38 -8.58
N LYS A 56 -2.19 -13.57 -8.75
CA LYS A 56 -3.57 -13.69 -9.23
C LYS A 56 -4.47 -13.60 -8.01
N PHE A 57 -5.27 -12.54 -7.90
CA PHE A 57 -6.32 -12.51 -6.89
C PHE A 57 -7.24 -13.71 -7.13
N ASN A 58 -7.55 -14.47 -6.07
CA ASN A 58 -8.48 -15.59 -6.16
C ASN A 58 -9.75 -15.11 -6.89
N GLU A 59 -10.22 -15.86 -7.88
CA GLU A 59 -11.34 -15.54 -8.78
C GLU A 59 -12.72 -15.41 -8.07
N GLY A 60 -12.79 -15.05 -6.79
CA GLY A 60 -14.00 -15.13 -5.96
C GLY A 60 -14.32 -13.94 -5.07
N LEU A 61 -13.46 -12.91 -4.96
CA LEU A 61 -13.76 -11.72 -4.15
C LEU A 61 -13.60 -10.44 -4.99
N PRO A 62 -14.70 -9.76 -5.37
CA PRO A 62 -14.60 -8.49 -6.06
C PRO A 62 -14.02 -7.42 -5.14
N PHE A 63 -13.22 -6.52 -5.69
CA PHE A 63 -12.74 -5.36 -4.95
C PHE A 63 -13.82 -4.27 -4.89
N PRO A 64 -13.97 -3.59 -3.74
CA PRO A 64 -14.69 -2.32 -3.69
C PRO A 64 -14.06 -1.32 -4.66
N GLU A 65 -14.89 -0.44 -5.24
CA GLU A 65 -14.45 0.60 -6.18
C GLU A 65 -13.31 1.47 -5.60
N ARG A 66 -13.40 1.82 -4.31
CA ARG A 66 -12.35 2.54 -3.56
C ARG A 66 -11.01 1.81 -3.61
N THR A 67 -11.02 0.50 -3.43
CA THR A 67 -9.80 -0.33 -3.47
C THR A 67 -9.21 -0.38 -4.86
N VAL A 68 -10.04 -0.48 -5.91
CA VAL A 68 -9.58 -0.41 -7.30
C VAL A 68 -8.89 0.94 -7.58
N ARG A 69 -9.50 2.06 -7.17
CA ARG A 69 -8.89 3.39 -7.33
C ARG A 69 -7.56 3.53 -6.59
N ALA A 70 -7.42 2.95 -5.39
CA ALA A 70 -6.15 2.95 -4.69
C ALA A 70 -5.05 2.20 -5.47
N PHE A 71 -5.38 1.08 -6.13
CA PHE A 71 -4.45 0.37 -7.01
C PHE A 71 -4.09 1.17 -8.27
N GLU A 72 -5.08 1.80 -8.91
CA GLU A 72 -4.84 2.65 -10.08
C GLU A 72 -3.92 3.82 -9.75
N ARG A 73 -4.12 4.47 -8.59
CA ARG A 73 -3.22 5.52 -8.09
C ARG A 73 -1.82 4.99 -7.84
N ALA A 74 -1.68 3.85 -7.16
CA ALA A 74 -0.39 3.24 -6.91
C ALA A 74 0.37 2.96 -8.22
N LYS A 75 -0.32 2.49 -9.26
CA LYS A 75 0.24 2.31 -10.60
C LYS A 75 0.66 3.65 -11.21
N ALA A 76 -0.22 4.65 -11.20
CA ALA A 76 0.09 5.98 -11.76
C ALA A 76 1.32 6.61 -11.09
N ILE A 77 1.46 6.47 -9.78
CA ILE A 77 2.63 6.94 -9.01
C ILE A 77 3.90 6.21 -9.46
N ALA A 78 3.85 4.90 -9.64
CA ALA A 78 4.99 4.11 -10.11
C ALA A 78 5.42 4.55 -11.53
N ASP A 79 4.45 4.72 -12.43
CA ASP A 79 4.68 5.17 -13.80
C ASP A 79 5.31 6.57 -13.84
N GLN A 80 4.76 7.53 -13.08
CA GLN A 80 5.31 8.88 -12.93
C GLN A 80 6.73 8.89 -12.36
N SER A 81 7.01 7.95 -11.45
CA SER A 81 8.33 7.78 -10.82
C SER A 81 9.32 6.98 -11.70
N LYS A 82 8.87 6.52 -12.88
CA LYS A 82 9.63 5.64 -13.80
C LYS A 82 10.12 4.37 -13.11
N GLN A 83 9.30 3.80 -12.24
CA GLN A 83 9.56 2.51 -11.61
C GLN A 83 8.78 1.44 -12.37
N SER A 84 9.45 0.36 -12.77
CA SER A 84 8.83 -0.76 -13.49
C SER A 84 7.97 -1.65 -12.59
N LEU A 85 8.07 -1.50 -11.27
CA LEU A 85 7.38 -2.31 -10.28
C LEU A 85 6.59 -1.43 -9.30
N ILE A 86 5.39 -1.90 -8.95
CA ILE A 86 4.57 -1.31 -7.89
C ILE A 86 5.08 -1.85 -6.55
N SER A 87 5.68 -0.97 -5.73
CA SER A 87 6.13 -1.31 -4.38
C SER A 87 5.03 -1.11 -3.34
N ALA A 88 5.23 -1.63 -2.13
CA ALA A 88 4.34 -1.36 -0.99
C ALA A 88 4.23 0.14 -0.66
N LEU A 89 5.26 0.95 -0.98
CA LEU A 89 5.21 2.40 -0.79
C LEU A 89 4.29 3.09 -1.80
N HIS A 90 4.24 2.61 -3.06
CA HIS A 90 3.26 3.09 -4.03
C HIS A 90 1.84 2.75 -3.58
N LEU A 91 1.63 1.52 -3.08
CA LEU A 91 0.33 1.10 -2.58
C LEU A 91 -0.11 1.95 -1.38
N LEU A 92 0.79 2.17 -0.41
CA LEU A 92 0.49 3.01 0.74
C LEU A 92 0.15 4.45 0.33
N LEU A 93 0.87 5.02 -0.64
CA LEU A 93 0.57 6.35 -1.15
C LEU A 93 -0.77 6.39 -1.91
N GLY A 94 -1.06 5.40 -2.74
CA GLY A 94 -2.35 5.27 -3.42
C GLY A 94 -3.53 5.17 -2.45
N LEU A 95 -3.36 4.45 -1.32
CA LEU A 95 -4.35 4.37 -0.25
C LEU A 95 -4.57 5.73 0.45
N ILE A 96 -3.49 6.47 0.71
CA ILE A 96 -3.57 7.81 1.33
C ILE A 96 -4.27 8.79 0.40
N GLU A 97 -3.92 8.80 -0.89
CA GLU A 97 -4.54 9.69 -1.85
C GLU A 97 -6.02 9.38 -2.09
N GLU A 98 -6.39 8.09 -2.16
CA GLU A 98 -7.80 7.68 -2.28
C GLU A 98 -8.58 8.05 -1.02
N GLY A 99 -7.98 7.91 0.17
CA GLY A 99 -8.62 8.23 1.43
C GLY A 99 -8.84 9.72 1.71
N GLN A 100 -8.08 10.60 1.04
CA GLN A 100 -8.33 12.04 1.08
C GLN A 100 -9.56 12.46 0.25
N GLU A 101 -10.09 11.58 -0.61
CA GLU A 101 -11.30 11.84 -1.38
C GLU A 101 -12.57 11.47 -0.61
N LEU A 102 -13.42 12.48 -0.41
CA LEU A 102 -14.79 12.27 0.04
C LEU A 102 -15.65 11.80 -1.13
N VAL A 103 -16.24 10.61 -0.98
CA VAL A 103 -17.27 10.09 -1.91
C VAL A 103 -18.53 9.91 -1.09
N ASN A 104 -19.60 10.58 -1.49
CA ASN A 104 -20.88 10.59 -0.79
C ASN A 104 -20.78 11.04 0.69
N GLY A 105 -19.85 11.96 0.99
CA GLY A 105 -19.63 12.44 2.36
C GLY A 105 -18.88 11.46 3.28
N GLN A 106 -18.39 10.34 2.74
CA GLN A 106 -17.62 9.35 3.48
C GLN A 106 -16.16 9.37 3.01
N THR A 107 -15.23 9.17 3.96
CA THR A 107 -13.82 8.88 3.69
C THR A 107 -13.60 7.36 3.66
N SER A 108 -12.47 6.89 3.12
CA SER A 108 -12.15 5.46 3.06
C SER A 108 -11.83 4.89 4.45
N GLU A 109 -12.01 3.58 4.61
CA GLU A 109 -11.68 2.87 5.85
C GLU A 109 -10.21 3.07 6.25
N ALA A 110 -9.30 3.05 5.27
CA ALA A 110 -7.88 3.27 5.48
C ALA A 110 -7.60 4.69 6.03
N ALA A 111 -8.25 5.72 5.48
CA ALA A 111 -8.10 7.07 5.98
C ALA A 111 -8.63 7.22 7.41
N ARG A 112 -9.81 6.65 7.71
CA ARG A 112 -10.37 6.68 9.07
C ARG A 112 -9.42 6.05 10.10
N VAL A 113 -8.79 4.94 9.76
CA VAL A 113 -7.80 4.27 10.62
C VAL A 113 -6.55 5.14 10.82
N LEU A 114 -6.03 5.75 9.76
CA LEU A 114 -4.85 6.61 9.84
C LEU A 114 -5.14 7.90 10.65
N GLU A 115 -6.31 8.51 10.46
CA GLU A 115 -6.78 9.64 11.27
C GLU A 115 -6.93 9.28 12.74
N TYR A 116 -7.49 8.09 13.03
CA TYR A 116 -7.61 7.57 14.39
C TYR A 116 -6.24 7.42 15.06
N LEU A 117 -5.21 7.01 14.29
CA LEU A 117 -3.82 6.92 14.76
C LEU A 117 -3.11 8.29 14.83
N GLY A 118 -3.81 9.39 14.58
CA GLY A 118 -3.26 10.75 14.61
C GLY A 118 -2.26 11.02 13.49
N VAL A 119 -2.28 10.24 12.41
CA VAL A 119 -1.38 10.41 11.26
C VAL A 119 -1.81 11.63 10.44
N ASN A 120 -0.87 12.53 10.19
CA ASN A 120 -1.07 13.62 9.24
C ASN A 120 -0.77 13.12 7.82
N PHE A 121 -1.76 13.16 6.92
CA PHE A 121 -1.61 12.66 5.55
C PHE A 121 -0.53 13.38 4.75
N ASN A 122 -0.44 14.71 4.85
CA ASN A 122 0.57 15.49 4.12
C ASN A 122 2.00 15.14 4.57
N GLU A 123 2.19 14.98 5.88
CA GLU A 123 3.48 14.57 6.45
C GLU A 123 3.87 13.15 5.98
N LEU A 124 2.94 12.21 6.06
CA LEU A 124 3.17 10.83 5.64
C LEU A 124 3.43 10.74 4.12
N GLN A 125 2.66 11.46 3.30
CA GLN A 125 2.87 11.55 1.86
C GLN A 125 4.27 12.09 1.52
N ALA A 126 4.71 13.18 2.16
CA ALA A 126 6.04 13.74 1.93
C ALA A 126 7.16 12.74 2.27
N LEU A 127 7.00 11.99 3.37
CA LEU A 127 7.96 10.96 3.79
C LEU A 127 8.00 9.77 2.83
N ILE A 128 6.85 9.35 2.30
CA ILE A 128 6.77 8.26 1.32
C ILE A 128 7.42 8.70 0.00
N LEU A 129 7.11 9.90 -0.50
CA LEU A 129 7.73 10.44 -1.72
C LEU A 129 9.25 10.54 -1.58
N GLN A 130 9.73 11.00 -0.42
CA GLN A 130 11.17 10.98 -0.12
C GLN A 130 11.74 9.56 -0.13
N ALA A 131 11.05 8.58 0.45
CA ALA A 131 11.50 7.19 0.45
C ALA A 131 11.52 6.58 -0.97
N LEU A 132 10.53 6.88 -1.79
CA LEU A 132 10.44 6.42 -3.18
C LEU A 132 11.56 6.97 -4.05
N SER A 133 12.04 8.19 -3.80
CA SER A 133 13.20 8.76 -4.50
C SER A 133 14.49 7.95 -4.29
N SER A 134 14.56 7.16 -3.22
CA SER A 134 15.72 6.31 -2.90
C SER A 134 15.55 4.86 -3.39
N VAL A 135 14.40 4.49 -3.96
CA VAL A 135 14.18 3.16 -4.52
C VAL A 135 14.88 3.07 -5.88
N PRO A 136 15.72 2.04 -6.13
CA PRO A 136 16.34 1.85 -7.43
C PRO A 136 15.28 1.83 -8.53
N LYS A 137 15.48 2.65 -9.56
CA LYS A 137 14.73 2.52 -10.80
C LYS A 137 15.27 1.27 -11.47
N ALA A 138 14.40 0.38 -11.93
CA ALA A 138 14.88 -0.75 -12.71
C ALA A 138 15.62 -0.20 -13.93
N ASP A 139 16.82 -0.72 -14.18
CA ASP A 139 17.59 -0.37 -15.36
C ASP A 139 16.83 -0.87 -16.59
N THR A 140 16.20 0.04 -17.34
CA THR A 140 15.56 -0.25 -18.63
C THR A 140 16.59 -0.42 -19.76
N ASN A 141 17.86 -0.67 -19.44
CA ASN A 141 18.97 -0.71 -20.40
C ASN A 141 19.39 -2.15 -20.75
N ASN A 142 18.42 -3.04 -20.99
CA ASN A 142 18.65 -4.33 -21.63
C ASN A 142 17.62 -4.53 -22.76
N GLU A 143 17.62 -3.61 -23.72
CA GLU A 143 17.23 -3.93 -25.09
C GLU A 143 18.40 -3.51 -25.98
N ALA A 144 19.19 -4.50 -26.41
CA ALA A 144 20.17 -4.43 -27.48
C ALA A 144 19.87 -5.57 -28.46
#